data_AF-A0A1V6V8C3-F1
#
_entry.id   AF-A0A1V6V8C3-F1
#
_cell.length_a   1.000
_cell.length_b   1.000
_cell.length_c   1.000
_cell.angle_alpha   90.00
_cell.angle_beta   90.00
_cell.angle_gamma   90.00
#
_symmetry.space_group_name_H-M   'P 1'
#
loop_
_entity.id
_entity.type
_entity.pdbx_description
1 polymer ?
#
loop_
_entity_poly.entity_id
_entity_poly.type
_entity_poly.pdbx_seq_one_letter_code
_entity_poly.pdbx_strand_id
1 'polypeptide(L)'
;MDYEVFPHFVTKPKAPRRLKISFDEWNIWNHIRGPGNKGEEELDDDSDMTVVALWLNVFVRQARHIDIATIAQRVNVIAPLMTNKQGVFEQTTYWLLLLFSRCVCGQSLAVHVQIPIYRGRTTPEWLATTMDIPLLNFAAALSDDFYLNLAVMNVTDS
;
A
#
# COMPACT_ATOMS: atom_id res chain seq x y z
N MET A 1 -28.26 19.84 -25.83
CA MET A 1 -27.97 20.03 -24.40
C MET A 1 -26.97 21.17 -24.33
N ASP A 2 -27.38 22.33 -23.84
CA ASP A 2 -26.50 23.47 -23.65
C ASP A 2 -25.57 23.21 -22.46
N TYR A 3 -24.27 23.33 -22.70
CA TYR A 3 -23.21 23.14 -21.71
C TYR A 3 -22.96 24.40 -20.85
N GLU A 4 -23.83 25.42 -20.91
CA GLU A 4 -23.58 26.73 -20.28
C GLU A 4 -24.07 26.90 -18.83
N VAL A 5 -24.47 25.82 -18.14
CA VAL A 5 -24.92 25.90 -16.74
C VAL A 5 -24.17 24.92 -15.83
N PHE A 6 -22.86 25.14 -15.70
CA PHE A 6 -22.12 24.70 -14.50
C PHE A 6 -21.36 25.88 -13.89
N PRO A 7 -22.06 26.86 -13.29
CA PRO A 7 -21.38 27.83 -12.46
C PRO A 7 -20.77 27.05 -11.28
N HIS A 8 -19.58 27.44 -10.82
CA HIS A 8 -18.94 27.05 -9.55
C HIS A 8 -17.83 25.98 -9.55
N PHE A 9 -17.40 25.39 -10.67
CA PHE A 9 -16.14 24.62 -10.67
C PHE A 9 -14.93 25.56 -10.69
N VAL A 10 -14.55 26.07 -9.53
CA VAL A 10 -13.30 26.82 -9.35
C VAL A 10 -12.15 25.82 -9.19
N THR A 11 -11.38 25.60 -10.25
CA THR A 11 -10.16 24.75 -10.22
C THR A 11 -8.95 25.47 -9.62
N LYS A 12 -9.07 26.78 -9.39
CA LYS A 12 -8.02 27.58 -8.76
C LYS A 12 -7.95 27.24 -7.27
N PRO A 13 -6.80 26.77 -6.76
CA PRO A 13 -6.68 26.47 -5.34
C PRO A 13 -6.89 27.74 -4.50
N LYS A 14 -7.69 27.63 -3.44
CA LYS A 14 -8.03 28.75 -2.52
C LYS A 14 -6.80 29.32 -1.79
N ALA A 15 -5.72 28.57 -1.71
CA ALA A 15 -4.45 28.97 -1.11
C ALA A 15 -3.29 28.39 -1.94
N PRO A 16 -2.07 28.96 -1.89
CA PRO A 16 -0.87 28.41 -2.54
C PRO A 16 -0.35 27.13 -1.84
N ARG A 17 -1.24 26.33 -1.24
CA ARG A 17 -0.88 25.08 -0.56
C ARG A 17 -0.67 24.00 -1.60
N ARG A 18 0.41 23.24 -1.46
CA ARG A 18 0.64 22.03 -2.24
C ARG A 18 -0.48 21.03 -1.98
N LEU A 19 -1.17 20.60 -3.05
CA LEU A 19 -2.13 19.50 -2.99
C LEU A 19 -1.39 18.20 -2.67
N LYS A 20 -1.99 17.39 -1.79
CA LYS A 20 -1.52 16.06 -1.45
C LYS A 20 -2.54 15.03 -1.94
N ILE A 21 -2.09 13.79 -2.08
CA ILE A 21 -2.88 12.64 -2.54
C ILE A 21 -3.51 11.96 -1.32
N SER A 22 -4.79 11.63 -1.45
CA SER A 22 -5.48 10.67 -0.58
C SER A 22 -5.59 9.36 -1.37
N PHE A 23 -4.93 8.31 -0.89
CA PHE A 23 -5.01 6.97 -1.45
C PHE A 23 -6.08 6.21 -0.65
N ASP A 24 -7.34 6.56 -0.89
CA ASP A 24 -8.48 6.19 -0.05
C ASP A 24 -9.00 4.76 -0.26
N GLU A 25 -8.58 4.10 -1.35
CA GLU A 25 -8.82 2.68 -1.57
C GLU A 25 -7.54 2.01 -2.10
N TRP A 26 -6.96 1.13 -1.28
CA TRP A 26 -5.92 0.22 -1.70
C TRP A 26 -6.00 -1.08 -0.91
N ASN A 27 -5.84 -2.20 -1.59
CA ASN A 27 -5.52 -3.52 -1.04
C ASN A 27 -5.25 -4.48 -2.21
N ILE A 28 -5.00 -5.75 -1.93
CA ILE A 28 -5.11 -6.80 -2.93
C ILE A 28 -6.58 -7.21 -3.03
N TRP A 29 -7.04 -7.36 -4.26
CA TRP A 29 -8.32 -7.96 -4.56
C TRP A 29 -8.19 -8.87 -5.78
N ASN A 30 -8.47 -10.15 -5.59
CA ASN A 30 -8.59 -11.09 -6.69
C ASN A 30 -10.07 -11.40 -6.93
N HIS A 31 -10.65 -10.82 -7.98
CA HIS A 31 -12.06 -11.02 -8.34
C HIS A 31 -12.47 -12.49 -8.55
N ILE A 32 -11.53 -13.41 -8.75
CA ILE A 32 -11.78 -14.85 -8.81
C ILE A 32 -11.94 -15.44 -7.40
N ARG A 33 -11.09 -15.03 -6.43
CA ARG A 33 -11.14 -15.49 -5.04
C ARG A 33 -12.28 -14.81 -4.27
N GLY A 34 -12.43 -13.50 -4.40
CA GLY A 34 -13.48 -12.69 -3.79
C GLY A 34 -14.37 -12.01 -4.83
N PRO A 35 -15.35 -12.70 -5.45
CA PRO A 35 -16.20 -12.09 -6.47
C PRO A 35 -17.13 -11.02 -5.88
N GLY A 36 -17.21 -9.87 -6.58
CA GLY A 36 -17.95 -8.68 -6.14
C GLY A 36 -19.41 -8.91 -5.78
N ASN A 37 -20.08 -9.77 -6.55
CA ASN A 37 -21.48 -10.11 -6.32
C ASN A 37 -21.72 -11.08 -5.16
N LYS A 38 -20.67 -11.55 -4.47
CA LYS A 38 -20.76 -12.46 -3.31
C LYS A 38 -20.16 -11.86 -2.03
N GLY A 39 -19.94 -10.54 -2.00
CA GLY A 39 -19.48 -9.84 -0.81
C GLY A 39 -17.96 -9.83 -0.61
N GLU A 40 -17.18 -10.32 -1.58
CA GLU A 40 -15.71 -10.13 -1.63
C GLU A 40 -14.97 -10.58 -0.35
N GLU A 41 -15.49 -11.60 0.34
CA GLU A 41 -14.82 -12.21 1.48
C GLU A 41 -13.69 -13.12 0.96
N GLU A 42 -12.48 -12.55 0.93
CA GLU A 42 -11.27 -13.19 0.41
C GLU A 42 -10.29 -13.50 1.54
N LEU A 43 -9.80 -14.75 1.58
CA LEU A 43 -8.73 -15.15 2.49
C LEU A 43 -7.37 -14.81 1.85
N ASP A 44 -6.52 -14.14 2.61
CA ASP A 44 -5.17 -13.76 2.17
C ASP A 44 -4.16 -14.92 2.30
N ASP A 45 -3.10 -14.85 1.49
CA ASP A 45 -1.94 -15.72 1.56
C ASP A 45 -0.62 -14.94 1.72
N ASP A 46 0.50 -15.65 1.81
CA ASP A 46 1.83 -15.05 2.00
C ASP A 46 2.23 -14.10 0.85
N SER A 47 1.70 -14.32 -0.36
CA SER A 47 1.96 -13.45 -1.49
C SER A 47 1.19 -12.13 -1.36
N ASP A 48 -0.05 -12.17 -0.87
CA ASP A 48 -0.85 -10.98 -0.57
C ASP A 48 -0.18 -10.13 0.52
N MET A 49 0.31 -10.77 1.60
CA MET A 49 1.10 -10.11 2.62
C MET A 49 2.31 -9.37 2.01
N THR A 50 3.03 -10.02 1.10
CA THR A 50 4.20 -9.43 0.44
C THR A 50 3.83 -8.17 -0.34
N VAL A 51 2.74 -8.22 -1.10
CA VAL A 51 2.25 -7.07 -1.88
C VAL A 51 1.79 -5.93 -0.96
N VAL A 52 1.09 -6.21 0.15
CA VAL A 52 0.71 -5.17 1.13
C VAL A 52 1.95 -4.47 1.70
N ALA A 53 2.98 -5.21 2.08
CA ALA A 53 4.20 -4.62 2.62
C ALA A 53 4.92 -3.73 1.59
N LEU A 54 4.92 -4.11 0.31
CA LEU A 54 5.48 -3.28 -0.76
C LEU A 54 4.74 -1.95 -0.90
N TRP A 55 3.40 -1.96 -0.83
CA TRP A 55 2.59 -0.75 -0.84
C TRP A 55 2.84 0.12 0.39
N LEU A 56 2.92 -0.47 1.58
CA LEU A 56 3.26 0.26 2.80
C LEU A 56 4.63 0.95 2.68
N ASN A 57 5.64 0.28 2.12
CA ASN A 57 6.94 0.89 1.83
C ASN A 57 6.85 2.02 0.79
N VAL A 58 5.96 1.92 -0.21
CA VAL A 58 5.69 3.03 -1.15
C VAL A 58 5.10 4.22 -0.41
N PHE A 59 4.09 4.02 0.45
CA PHE A 59 3.46 5.12 1.18
C PHE A 59 4.44 5.86 2.08
N VAL A 60 5.29 5.13 2.80
CA VAL A 60 6.33 5.73 3.64
C VAL A 60 7.32 6.54 2.80
N ARG A 61 7.81 6.00 1.69
CA ARG A 61 8.74 6.73 0.79
C ARG A 61 8.08 7.93 0.09
N GLN A 62 6.77 7.88 -0.13
CA GLN A 62 6.00 8.92 -0.81
C GLN A 62 5.20 9.82 0.14
N ALA A 63 5.48 9.79 1.45
CA ALA A 63 4.78 10.58 2.48
C ALA A 63 4.84 12.11 2.25
N ARG A 64 5.82 12.58 1.44
CA ARG A 64 5.88 13.98 0.98
C ARG A 64 4.67 14.36 0.08
N HIS A 65 4.08 13.40 -0.60
CA HIS A 65 3.01 13.56 -1.58
C HIS A 65 1.68 12.95 -1.13
N ILE A 66 1.72 11.84 -0.40
CA ILE A 66 0.56 11.10 0.10
C ILE A 66 0.34 11.48 1.56
N ASP A 67 -0.85 12.02 1.89
CA ASP A 67 -1.19 12.43 3.26
C ASP A 67 -2.00 11.37 4.00
N ILE A 68 -2.82 10.63 3.25
CA ILE A 68 -3.75 9.63 3.76
C ILE A 68 -3.66 8.42 2.85
N ALA A 69 -3.56 7.22 3.44
CA ALA A 69 -3.73 5.95 2.76
C ALA A 69 -4.71 5.10 3.58
N THR A 70 -5.83 4.70 2.98
CA THR A 70 -6.90 3.96 3.65
C THR A 70 -7.02 2.59 3.03
N ILE A 71 -6.75 1.55 3.81
CA ILE A 71 -6.87 0.18 3.33
C ILE A 71 -8.35 -0.16 3.06
N ALA A 72 -8.61 -0.76 1.90
CA ALA A 72 -9.93 -1.17 1.44
C ALA A 72 -10.07 -2.70 1.50
N GLN A 73 -10.85 -3.30 2.40
CA GLN A 73 -11.58 -2.69 3.51
C GLN A 73 -11.06 -3.18 4.86
N ARG A 74 -11.79 -2.88 5.93
CA ARG A 74 -11.33 -3.15 7.31
C ARG A 74 -11.80 -4.49 7.87
N VAL A 75 -13.01 -4.94 7.52
CA VAL A 75 -13.61 -6.17 8.07
C VAL A 75 -14.36 -6.94 6.98
N ASN A 76 -14.12 -8.26 6.89
CA ASN A 76 -14.68 -9.25 5.96
C ASN A 76 -14.40 -9.01 4.47
N VAL A 77 -14.80 -7.84 3.94
CA VAL A 77 -14.68 -7.47 2.53
C VAL A 77 -13.23 -7.12 2.22
N ILE A 78 -12.51 -7.99 1.51
CA ILE A 78 -11.07 -7.85 1.18
C ILE A 78 -10.29 -7.20 2.33
N ALA A 79 -10.37 -7.81 3.51
CA ALA A 79 -10.08 -7.14 4.76
C ALA A 79 -9.00 -7.84 5.58
N PRO A 80 -8.15 -7.10 6.31
CA PRO A 80 -7.20 -7.70 7.25
C PRO A 80 -7.85 -8.46 8.41
N LEU A 81 -9.10 -8.12 8.74
CA LEU A 81 -9.85 -8.79 9.81
C LEU A 81 -11.07 -9.51 9.23
N MET A 82 -11.24 -10.76 9.61
CA MET A 82 -12.42 -11.56 9.30
C MET A 82 -13.22 -11.78 10.57
N THR A 83 -14.54 -11.88 10.45
CA THR A 83 -15.44 -12.13 11.56
C THR A 83 -16.47 -13.18 11.20
N ASN A 84 -16.80 -14.03 12.15
CA ASN A 84 -17.88 -15.01 12.02
C ASN A 84 -18.59 -15.18 13.38
N LYS A 85 -19.52 -16.13 13.47
CA LYS A 85 -20.27 -16.37 14.72
C LYS A 85 -19.39 -16.87 15.88
N GLN A 86 -18.19 -17.37 15.59
CA GLN A 86 -17.25 -17.95 16.55
C GLN A 86 -16.23 -16.92 17.05
N GLY A 87 -15.97 -15.85 16.30
CA GLY A 87 -15.06 -14.78 16.73
C GLY A 87 -14.45 -13.99 15.58
N VAL A 88 -13.27 -13.44 15.86
CA VAL A 88 -12.46 -12.64 14.93
C VAL A 88 -11.26 -13.49 14.50
N PHE A 89 -10.92 -13.42 13.22
CA PHE A 89 -9.72 -14.01 12.64
C PHE A 89 -8.87 -12.90 12.02
N GLU A 90 -7.60 -12.85 12.43
CA GLU A 90 -6.63 -11.87 11.96
C GLU A 90 -5.88 -12.46 10.77
N GLN A 91 -6.07 -11.88 9.58
CA GLN A 91 -5.40 -12.32 8.37
C GLN A 91 -3.90 -11.92 8.39
N THR A 92 -3.09 -12.47 7.48
CA THR A 92 -1.64 -12.18 7.46
C THR A 92 -1.35 -10.68 7.29
N THR A 93 -2.17 -10.00 6.48
CA THR A 93 -2.10 -8.56 6.24
C THR A 93 -2.39 -7.70 7.49
N TYR A 94 -3.14 -8.21 8.48
CA TYR A 94 -3.40 -7.49 9.74
C TYR A 94 -2.12 -7.22 10.51
N TRP A 95 -1.27 -8.24 10.63
CA TRP A 95 -0.03 -8.15 11.39
C TRP A 95 0.95 -7.15 10.78
N LEU A 96 0.99 -7.05 9.46
CA LEU A 96 1.77 -6.02 8.78
C LEU A 96 1.28 -4.62 9.08
N LEU A 97 -0.03 -4.39 9.01
CA LEU A 97 -0.61 -3.08 9.32
C LEU A 97 -0.37 -2.70 10.77
N LEU A 98 -0.48 -3.66 11.69
CA LEU A 98 -0.16 -3.47 13.09
C LEU A 98 1.32 -3.09 13.27
N LEU A 99 2.24 -3.80 12.61
CA LEU A 99 3.67 -3.52 12.69
C LEU A 99 4.00 -2.12 12.14
N PHE A 100 3.51 -1.78 10.95
CA PHE A 100 3.77 -0.47 10.34
C PHE A 100 3.16 0.67 11.15
N SER A 101 1.93 0.52 11.64
CA SER A 101 1.28 1.56 12.45
C SER A 101 1.97 1.83 13.78
N ARG A 102 2.66 0.83 14.36
CA ARG A 102 3.39 0.95 15.62
C ARG A 102 4.83 1.40 15.43
N CYS A 103 5.52 0.88 14.42
CA CYS A 103 6.97 1.01 14.30
C CYS A 103 7.38 2.03 13.23
N VAL A 104 6.61 2.24 12.17
CA VAL A 104 7.04 3.08 11.04
C VAL A 104 6.34 4.44 11.09
N CYS A 105 6.82 5.28 12.00
CA CYS A 105 6.28 6.62 12.27
C CYS A 105 7.37 7.70 12.29
N GLY A 106 6.95 8.97 12.27
CA GLY A 106 7.84 10.13 12.27
C GLY A 106 8.28 10.55 10.87
N GLN A 107 9.57 10.82 10.69
CA GLN A 107 10.12 11.36 9.45
C GLN A 107 10.58 10.24 8.51
N SER A 108 10.01 10.17 7.32
CA SER A 108 10.47 9.27 6.26
C SER A 108 11.90 9.62 5.82
N LEU A 109 12.78 8.62 5.70
CA LEU A 109 14.15 8.80 5.27
C LEU A 109 14.37 8.27 3.84
N ALA A 110 15.23 8.96 3.09
CA ALA A 110 15.72 8.46 1.81
C ALA A 110 16.76 7.37 2.06
N VAL A 111 16.46 6.15 1.61
CA VAL A 111 17.34 4.98 1.75
C VAL A 111 18.08 4.75 0.44
N HIS A 112 19.41 4.77 0.48
CA HIS A 112 20.26 4.45 -0.66
C HIS A 112 20.94 3.11 -0.42
N VAL A 113 20.69 2.15 -1.30
CA VAL A 113 21.22 0.78 -1.19
C VAL A 113 21.77 0.33 -2.54
N GLN A 114 22.84 -0.48 -2.49
CA GLN A 114 23.39 -1.18 -3.64
C GLN A 114 23.07 -2.66 -3.51
N ILE A 115 22.27 -3.19 -4.42
CA ILE A 115 21.73 -4.55 -4.32
C ILE A 115 21.59 -5.15 -5.73
N PRO A 116 21.62 -6.49 -5.87
CA PRO A 116 21.37 -7.14 -7.14
C PRO A 116 19.95 -6.89 -7.68
N ILE A 117 19.79 -7.10 -8.99
CA ILE A 117 18.52 -6.93 -9.70
C ILE A 117 17.83 -8.30 -9.84
N TYR A 118 16.52 -8.33 -9.70
CA TYR A 118 15.67 -9.48 -10.00
C TYR A 118 15.79 -9.88 -11.47
N ARG A 119 16.17 -11.13 -11.71
CA ARG A 119 16.33 -11.71 -13.05
C ARG A 119 15.29 -12.79 -13.36
N GLY A 120 14.30 -12.95 -12.48
CA GLY A 120 13.20 -13.89 -12.69
C GLY A 120 12.16 -13.36 -13.67
N ARG A 121 11.06 -14.09 -13.82
CA ARG A 121 9.98 -13.73 -14.74
C ARG A 121 9.11 -12.64 -14.12
N THR A 122 8.81 -11.59 -14.87
CA THR A 122 7.81 -10.59 -14.49
C THR A 122 6.49 -10.83 -15.20
N THR A 123 5.39 -10.42 -14.57
CA THR A 123 4.08 -10.35 -15.23
C THR A 123 3.55 -8.92 -15.10
N PRO A 124 3.36 -8.18 -16.21
CA PRO A 124 3.64 -8.60 -17.59
C PRO A 124 5.15 -8.73 -17.89
N GLU A 125 5.51 -9.53 -18.89
CA GLU A 125 6.93 -9.85 -19.21
C GLU A 125 7.74 -8.61 -19.60
N TRP A 126 7.11 -7.61 -20.20
CA TRP A 126 7.77 -6.36 -20.59
C TRP A 126 8.15 -5.48 -19.39
N LEU A 127 7.66 -5.74 -18.18
CA LEU A 127 7.99 -4.93 -17.01
C LEU A 127 9.50 -4.90 -16.75
N ALA A 128 10.17 -6.04 -16.92
CA ALA A 128 11.63 -6.18 -16.79
C ALA A 128 12.42 -5.31 -17.79
N THR A 129 11.80 -4.81 -18.86
CA THR A 129 12.47 -3.92 -19.84
C THR A 129 12.35 -2.44 -19.49
N THR A 130 11.47 -2.08 -18.55
CA THR A 130 11.20 -0.67 -18.22
C THR A 130 11.99 -0.14 -17.04
N MET A 131 12.38 -1.03 -16.13
CA MET A 131 13.16 -0.67 -14.95
C MET A 131 13.87 -1.88 -14.36
N ASP A 132 14.98 -1.61 -13.67
CA ASP A 132 15.60 -2.58 -12.79
C ASP A 132 14.73 -2.79 -11.56
N ILE A 133 14.38 -4.05 -11.28
CA ILE A 133 13.62 -4.43 -10.09
C ILE A 133 14.62 -4.90 -9.02
N PRO A 134 14.82 -4.15 -7.91
CA PRO A 134 15.73 -4.60 -6.86
C PRO A 134 15.16 -5.84 -6.16
N LEU A 135 16.00 -6.83 -5.81
CA LEU A 135 15.62 -8.02 -5.02
C LEU A 135 15.00 -7.72 -3.64
N LEU A 136 15.24 -6.54 -3.07
CA LEU A 136 14.76 -6.12 -1.76
C LEU A 136 14.13 -4.73 -1.90
N ASN A 137 13.04 -4.54 -1.18
CA ASN A 137 12.32 -3.28 -1.08
C ASN A 137 12.43 -2.73 0.34
N PHE A 138 12.64 -1.43 0.47
CA PHE A 138 12.94 -0.80 1.74
C PHE A 138 12.11 0.46 1.97
N ALA A 139 11.80 0.73 3.24
CA ALA A 139 11.44 2.05 3.72
C ALA A 139 12.06 2.27 5.10
N ALA A 140 12.40 3.52 5.41
CA ALA A 140 12.91 3.87 6.72
C ALA A 140 12.18 5.10 7.27
N ALA A 141 12.00 5.11 8.58
CA ALA A 141 11.43 6.23 9.32
C ALA A 141 12.21 6.46 10.61
N LEU A 142 12.46 7.73 10.92
CA LEU A 142 13.01 8.17 12.20
C LEU A 142 11.87 8.66 13.09
N SER A 143 11.63 7.97 14.21
CA SER A 143 10.63 8.38 15.18
C SER A 143 11.10 9.59 15.99
N ASP A 144 10.16 10.29 16.63
CA ASP A 144 10.44 11.45 17.47
C ASP A 144 11.29 11.10 18.70
N ASP A 145 11.23 9.83 19.14
CA ASP A 145 12.04 9.27 20.23
C ASP A 145 13.43 8.76 19.75
N PHE A 146 13.87 9.15 18.55
CA PHE A 146 15.15 8.80 17.94
C PHE A 146 15.38 7.31 17.64
N TYR A 147 14.31 6.53 17.44
CA TYR A 147 14.42 5.17 16.91
C TYR A 147 14.41 5.20 15.37
N LEU A 148 15.44 4.59 14.78
CA LEU A 148 15.48 4.31 13.35
C LEU A 148 14.79 2.98 13.07
N ASN A 149 13.67 3.04 12.36
CA ASN A 149 12.92 1.86 11.94
C ASN A 149 13.15 1.61 10.46
N LEU A 150 13.56 0.39 10.11
CA LEU A 150 13.80 -0.05 8.74
C LEU A 150 12.86 -1.21 8.41
N ALA A 151 11.95 -0.99 7.48
CA ALA A 151 11.12 -2.02 6.89
C ALA A 151 11.83 -2.59 5.66
N VAL A 152 12.01 -3.90 5.62
CA VAL A 152 12.69 -4.63 4.53
C VAL A 152 11.81 -5.75 4.06
N MET A 153 11.57 -5.83 2.75
CA MET A 153 10.85 -6.92 2.11
C MET A 153 11.70 -7.55 1.03
N ASN A 154 11.75 -8.88 1.01
CA ASN A 154 12.31 -9.64 -0.10
C ASN A 154 11.24 -9.81 -1.19
N VAL A 155 11.56 -9.45 -2.44
CA VAL A 155 10.63 -9.60 -3.58
C VAL A 155 10.88 -10.85 -4.41
N THR A 156 11.77 -11.73 -3.96
CA THR A 156 12.08 -12.98 -4.66
C THR A 156 11.23 -14.15 -4.17
N ASP A 157 10.89 -15.05 -5.09
CA ASP A 157 10.10 -16.27 -4.83
C ASP A 157 10.91 -17.43 -4.20
N SER A 158 11.94 -17.13 -3.40
CA SER A 158 12.90 -18.12 -2.87
C SER A 158 12.27 -19.19 -1.98
#